data_AF-A0A845Y9G1-F1
#
_entry.id   AF-A0A845Y9G1-F1
#
_cell.length_a   1.000
_cell.length_b   1.000
_cell.length_c   1.000
_cell.angle_alpha   90.00
_cell.angle_beta   90.00
_cell.angle_gamma   90.00
#
_symmetry.space_group_name_H-M   'P 1'
#
loop_
_entity.id
_entity.type
_entity.pdbx_description
1 polymer ?
#
loop_
_entity_poly.entity_id
_entity_poly.type
_entity_poly.pdbx_seq_one_letter_code
_entity_poly.pdbx_strand_id
1 'polypeptide(L)'
;MRLSCTGNELPNIPTINCTDTVGQLDNFCKLIKVNDQVLLYEQPNRAYYWVSLQADEIQLVVCHLEKYAEQAAKRGDWCGRLSDYLIVGMNTEDGDCYILIVELRHTLSKVEQAIDKFEQLENSIEQVMSRLQTDVISSSLFEKACWQPDKYKIAGFVIAPAGVRSIPLKQRTRRIVKDNYKGIIKIMPHERVKECKITWTELLNEIVPKCDPHRFKGHRKQP
;
A
#
# COMPACT_ATOMS: atom_id res chain seq x y z
N MET A 1 -5.17 14.37 21.82
CA MET A 1 -6.13 14.62 20.73
C MET A 1 -6.59 13.27 20.22
N ARG A 2 -7.90 12.98 20.20
CA ARG A 2 -8.41 11.70 19.65
C ARG A 2 -8.13 11.74 18.15
N LEU A 3 -7.42 10.75 17.63
CA LEU A 3 -7.23 10.62 16.18
C LEU A 3 -8.61 10.44 15.57
N SER A 4 -8.97 11.22 14.55
CA SER A 4 -10.31 11.18 13.95
C SER A 4 -10.67 9.80 13.36
N CYS A 5 -9.66 8.95 13.17
CA CYS A 5 -9.75 7.66 12.51
C CYS A 5 -9.66 6.49 13.48
N THR A 6 -10.07 6.70 14.73
CA THR A 6 -9.98 5.71 15.79
C THR A 6 -11.25 5.68 16.63
N GLY A 7 -11.78 4.49 16.86
CA GLY A 7 -13.10 4.30 17.47
C GLY A 7 -13.38 2.83 17.80
N ASN A 8 -14.45 2.60 18.55
CA ASN A 8 -14.84 1.24 18.96
C ASN A 8 -15.62 0.50 17.88
N GLU A 9 -16.10 1.22 16.87
CA GLU A 9 -16.87 0.71 15.74
C GLU A 9 -16.23 1.20 14.45
N LEU A 10 -16.28 0.37 13.40
CA LEU A 10 -15.85 0.76 12.07
C LEU A 10 -16.92 1.65 11.41
N PRO A 11 -16.53 2.64 10.60
CA PRO A 11 -17.50 3.39 9.79
C PRO A 11 -18.22 2.45 8.81
N ASN A 12 -19.41 2.87 8.37
CA ASN A 12 -20.19 2.13 7.37
C ASN A 12 -19.62 2.31 5.95
N ILE A 13 -18.40 1.80 5.74
CA ILE A 13 -17.70 1.76 4.45
C ILE A 13 -17.41 0.28 4.15
N PRO A 14 -17.64 -0.19 2.90
CA PRO A 14 -17.43 -1.60 2.57
C PRO A 14 -16.01 -2.06 2.87
N THR A 15 -15.86 -3.22 3.51
CA THR A 15 -14.57 -3.89 3.73
C THR A 15 -14.29 -4.92 2.62
N ILE A 16 -13.11 -5.54 2.70
CA ILE A 16 -12.75 -6.69 1.88
C ILE A 16 -13.36 -7.94 2.52
N ASN A 17 -14.38 -8.51 1.88
CA ASN A 17 -14.98 -9.76 2.32
C ASN A 17 -14.06 -10.92 1.91
N CYS A 18 -13.18 -11.31 2.83
CA CYS A 18 -12.34 -12.49 2.63
C CYS A 18 -13.20 -13.72 2.86
N THR A 19 -13.24 -14.64 1.91
CA THR A 19 -13.83 -15.96 2.12
C THR A 19 -12.76 -16.90 2.67
N ASP A 20 -13.02 -17.57 3.79
CA ASP A 20 -12.08 -18.48 4.48
C ASP A 20 -11.77 -19.79 3.72
N THR A 21 -12.22 -19.91 2.48
CA THR A 21 -11.95 -21.10 1.66
C THR A 21 -10.49 -21.12 1.22
N VAL A 22 -9.90 -22.32 1.27
CA VAL A 22 -8.58 -22.63 0.70
C VAL A 22 -8.59 -22.16 -0.75
N GLY A 23 -7.87 -21.09 -1.07
CA GLY A 23 -7.96 -20.53 -2.40
C GLY A 23 -6.88 -19.53 -2.77
N GLN A 24 -6.95 -19.14 -4.04
CA GLN A 24 -6.09 -18.18 -4.72
C GLN A 24 -6.20 -16.79 -4.07
N LEU A 25 -5.23 -15.91 -4.35
CA LEU A 25 -5.19 -14.54 -3.83
C LEU A 25 -6.51 -13.79 -4.05
N ASP A 26 -7.20 -14.02 -5.17
CA ASP A 26 -8.49 -13.41 -5.52
C ASP A 26 -9.56 -13.53 -4.44
N ASN A 27 -9.56 -14.60 -3.64
CA ASN A 27 -10.52 -14.81 -2.55
C ASN A 27 -10.33 -13.84 -1.37
N PHE A 28 -9.17 -13.18 -1.32
CA PHE A 28 -8.82 -12.18 -0.33
C PHE A 28 -8.83 -10.77 -0.93
N CYS A 29 -9.30 -10.62 -2.16
CA CYS A 29 -9.26 -9.38 -2.92
C CYS A 29 -10.66 -8.86 -3.26
N LYS A 30 -10.73 -7.56 -3.54
CA LYS A 30 -11.93 -6.88 -4.01
C LYS A 30 -11.56 -5.87 -5.09
N LEU A 31 -12.32 -5.88 -6.19
CA LEU A 31 -12.25 -4.84 -7.22
C LEU A 31 -13.05 -3.62 -6.75
N ILE A 32 -12.39 -2.48 -6.66
CA ILE A 32 -12.96 -1.18 -6.27
C ILE A 32 -13.12 -0.36 -7.55
N LYS A 33 -14.36 0.01 -7.88
CA LYS A 33 -14.63 0.80 -9.07
C LYS A 33 -14.25 2.26 -8.85
N VAL A 34 -14.08 3.00 -9.94
CA VAL A 34 -13.90 4.45 -9.89
C VAL A 34 -15.04 5.09 -9.09
N ASN A 35 -14.68 6.01 -8.19
CA ASN A 35 -15.50 6.67 -7.19
C ASN A 35 -15.99 5.81 -6.00
N ASP A 36 -15.73 4.50 -6.00
CA ASP A 36 -16.03 3.65 -4.84
C ASP A 36 -14.90 3.72 -3.80
N GLN A 37 -15.23 3.28 -2.59
CA GLN A 37 -14.32 3.25 -1.45
C GLN A 37 -14.26 1.87 -0.81
N VAL A 38 -13.11 1.57 -0.23
CA VAL A 38 -12.93 0.40 0.64
C VAL A 38 -12.28 0.82 1.95
N LEU A 39 -12.71 0.18 3.03
CA LEU A 39 -12.16 0.41 4.34
C LEU A 39 -10.95 -0.49 4.58
N LEU A 40 -9.80 0.14 4.81
CA LEU A 40 -8.61 -0.49 5.36
C LEU A 40 -8.62 -0.25 6.86
N TYR A 41 -8.37 -1.28 7.67
CA TYR A 41 -8.33 -1.11 9.12
C TYR A 41 -7.39 -2.11 9.79
N GLU A 42 -6.96 -1.76 11.00
CA GLU A 42 -6.39 -2.68 11.98
C GLU A 42 -7.14 -2.51 13.31
N GLN A 43 -7.05 -3.51 14.19
CA GLN A 43 -7.65 -3.44 15.52
C GLN A 43 -6.56 -3.50 16.61
N PRO A 44 -5.86 -2.39 16.89
CA PRO A 44 -4.93 -2.32 18.00
C PRO A 44 -5.69 -2.36 19.33
N ASN A 45 -5.63 -3.48 20.04
CA ASN A 45 -6.32 -3.72 21.31
C ASN A 45 -7.86 -3.66 21.18
N ARG A 46 -8.54 -2.73 21.89
CA ARG A 46 -10.00 -2.63 21.96
C ARG A 46 -10.61 -1.61 20.99
N ALA A 47 -9.80 -0.88 20.23
CA ALA A 47 -10.27 0.12 19.29
C ALA A 47 -9.76 -0.18 17.88
N TYR A 48 -10.52 0.21 16.88
CA TYR A 48 -10.12 0.19 15.48
C TYR A 48 -9.35 1.45 15.12
N TYR A 49 -8.35 1.28 14.25
CA TYR A 49 -7.80 2.36 13.44
C TYR A 49 -8.12 2.06 11.99
N TRP A 50 -8.63 3.05 11.24
CA TRP A 50 -9.06 2.85 9.86
C TRP A 50 -8.65 3.98 8.91
N VAL A 51 -8.63 3.64 7.62
CA VAL A 51 -8.44 4.55 6.51
C VAL A 51 -9.37 4.10 5.38
N SER A 52 -10.15 5.03 4.83
CA SER A 52 -10.92 4.83 3.61
C SER A 52 -10.03 5.08 2.40
N LEU A 53 -9.84 4.06 1.57
CA LEU A 53 -9.15 4.16 0.29
C LEU A 53 -10.19 4.37 -0.82
N GLN A 54 -10.07 5.47 -1.56
CA GLN A 54 -10.89 5.74 -2.73
C GLN A 54 -10.11 5.45 -4.03
N ALA A 55 -10.79 4.75 -4.94
CA ALA A 55 -10.43 4.66 -6.35
C ALA A 55 -10.91 5.93 -7.08
N ASP A 56 -10.09 6.97 -7.19
CA ASP A 56 -10.49 8.27 -7.71
C ASP A 56 -10.48 8.37 -9.24
N GLU A 57 -9.44 7.85 -9.88
CA GLU A 57 -9.28 7.93 -11.35
C GLU A 57 -9.43 6.58 -12.06
N ILE A 58 -9.04 5.51 -11.37
CA ILE A 58 -8.96 4.16 -11.94
C ILE A 58 -9.57 3.12 -11.02
N GLN A 59 -9.90 1.95 -11.57
CA GLN A 59 -10.30 0.81 -10.76
C GLN A 59 -9.09 0.23 -10.03
N LEU A 60 -9.28 -0.17 -8.79
CA LEU A 60 -8.23 -0.77 -7.96
C LEU A 60 -8.58 -2.20 -7.62
N VAL A 61 -7.57 -3.04 -7.44
CA VAL A 61 -7.72 -4.27 -6.68
C VAL A 61 -7.12 -4.07 -5.31
N VAL A 62 -7.86 -4.42 -4.27
CA VAL A 62 -7.40 -4.32 -2.89
C VAL A 62 -7.55 -5.68 -2.23
N CYS A 63 -6.46 -6.19 -1.67
CA CYS A 63 -6.39 -7.50 -1.04
C CYS A 63 -5.99 -7.38 0.43
N HIS A 64 -6.59 -8.23 1.27
CA HIS A 64 -6.19 -8.40 2.65
C HIS A 64 -5.00 -9.37 2.71
N LEU A 65 -3.80 -8.80 2.53
CA LEU A 65 -2.57 -9.57 2.36
C LEU A 65 -2.24 -10.40 3.60
N GLU A 66 -2.47 -9.85 4.79
CA GLU A 66 -2.24 -10.57 6.05
C GLU A 66 -3.05 -11.86 6.11
N LYS A 67 -4.37 -11.81 5.90
CA LYS A 67 -5.24 -12.98 5.91
C LYS A 67 -4.87 -14.01 4.84
N TYR A 68 -4.51 -13.56 3.64
CA TYR A 68 -4.00 -14.45 2.60
C TYR A 68 -2.74 -15.16 3.09
N ALA A 69 -1.79 -14.41 3.63
CA ALA A 69 -0.51 -14.93 4.08
C ALA A 69 -0.64 -15.86 5.29
N GLU A 70 -1.58 -15.62 6.20
CA GLU A 70 -1.91 -16.54 7.30
C GLU A 70 -2.36 -17.91 6.78
N GLN A 71 -3.18 -17.94 5.72
CA GLN A 71 -3.65 -19.18 5.11
C GLN A 71 -2.55 -19.84 4.27
N ALA A 72 -1.78 -19.06 3.51
CA ALA A 72 -0.65 -19.55 2.72
C ALA A 72 0.45 -20.13 3.63
N ALA A 73 0.71 -19.52 4.79
CA ALA A 73 1.68 -20.00 5.78
C ALA A 73 1.34 -21.40 6.30
N LYS A 74 0.05 -21.74 6.47
CA LYS A 74 -0.37 -23.10 6.87
C LYS A 74 0.02 -24.17 5.83
N ARG A 75 0.28 -23.77 4.58
CA ARG A 75 0.74 -24.66 3.49
C ARG A 75 2.26 -24.62 3.29
N GLY A 76 2.97 -23.75 4.00
CA GLY A 76 4.39 -23.48 3.72
C GLY A 76 4.62 -22.54 2.52
N ASP A 77 3.54 -22.02 1.94
CA ASP A 77 3.57 -21.08 0.81
C ASP A 77 3.69 -19.63 1.29
N TRP A 78 4.05 -19.37 2.54
CA TRP A 78 4.42 -18.02 2.99
C TRP A 78 5.35 -18.13 4.20
N CYS A 79 6.48 -17.43 4.14
CA CYS A 79 7.44 -17.35 5.23
C CYS A 79 7.69 -15.89 5.58
N GLY A 80 7.74 -15.58 6.88
CA GLY A 80 8.08 -14.24 7.38
C GLY A 80 6.88 -13.42 7.86
N ARG A 81 7.13 -12.14 8.13
CA ARG A 81 6.14 -11.22 8.72
C ARG A 81 5.17 -10.70 7.66
N LEU A 82 3.93 -10.49 8.08
CA LEU A 82 2.79 -10.19 7.23
C LEU A 82 2.53 -8.68 7.22
N SER A 83 2.26 -8.10 6.06
CA SER A 83 1.71 -6.74 5.96
C SER A 83 0.20 -6.79 5.73
N ASP A 84 -0.50 -5.74 6.16
CA ASP A 84 -1.96 -5.76 6.24
C ASP A 84 -2.63 -5.89 4.86
N TYR A 85 -2.23 -5.05 3.90
CA TYR A 85 -2.92 -4.92 2.61
C TYR A 85 -1.98 -4.89 1.41
N LEU A 86 -2.52 -5.33 0.26
CA LEU A 86 -1.93 -5.16 -1.06
C LEU A 86 -2.93 -4.40 -1.94
N ILE A 87 -2.46 -3.38 -2.66
CA ILE A 87 -3.28 -2.57 -3.56
C ILE A 87 -2.63 -2.61 -4.95
N VAL A 88 -3.43 -2.84 -5.99
CA VAL A 88 -2.99 -2.79 -7.38
C VAL A 88 -3.80 -1.77 -8.16
N GLY A 89 -3.10 -0.99 -8.99
CA GLY A 89 -3.69 -0.04 -9.89
C GLY A 89 -2.67 0.47 -10.91
N MET A 90 -3.17 1.08 -11.98
CA MET A 90 -2.38 1.80 -12.97
C MET A 90 -2.19 3.27 -12.58
N ASN A 91 -1.06 3.87 -12.93
CA ASN A 91 -0.93 5.32 -12.94
C ASN A 91 -1.40 5.87 -14.30
N THR A 92 -2.36 6.79 -14.30
CA THR A 92 -2.93 7.38 -15.52
C THR A 92 -1.93 8.27 -16.27
N GLU A 93 -0.92 8.81 -15.57
CA GLU A 93 0.06 9.73 -16.16
C GLU A 93 1.14 9.02 -17.00
N ASP A 94 1.68 7.89 -16.52
CA ASP A 94 2.75 7.14 -17.22
C ASP A 94 2.30 5.79 -17.77
N GLY A 95 1.08 5.33 -17.43
CA GLY A 95 0.53 4.04 -17.85
C GLY A 95 1.10 2.85 -17.09
N ASP A 96 1.96 3.07 -16.09
CA ASP A 96 2.64 1.97 -15.39
C ASP A 96 1.73 1.33 -14.33
N CYS A 97 1.88 0.02 -14.18
CA CYS A 97 1.20 -0.74 -13.13
C CYS A 97 1.95 -0.66 -11.80
N TYR A 98 1.22 -0.42 -10.71
CA TYR A 98 1.77 -0.33 -9.36
C TYR A 98 1.17 -1.39 -8.44
N ILE A 99 2.04 -2.00 -7.63
CA ILE A 99 1.67 -2.81 -6.46
C ILE A 99 2.10 -2.04 -5.22
N LEU A 100 1.16 -1.69 -4.36
CA LEU A 100 1.42 -1.02 -3.10
C LEU A 100 1.16 -1.99 -1.95
N ILE A 101 2.16 -2.22 -1.11
CA ILE A 101 2.01 -2.98 0.13
C ILE A 101 1.80 -1.98 1.26
N VAL A 102 0.71 -2.13 2.02
CA VAL A 102 0.31 -1.13 3.03
C VAL A 102 0.27 -1.77 4.41
N GLU A 103 0.87 -1.07 5.34
CA GLU A 103 0.88 -1.33 6.78
C GLU A 103 0.17 -0.18 7.50
N LEU A 104 -0.91 -0.46 8.22
CA LEU A 104 -1.60 0.49 9.07
C LEU A 104 -1.03 0.43 10.48
N ARG A 105 -0.66 1.57 11.06
CA ARG A 105 -0.20 1.62 12.46
C ARG A 105 -0.77 2.81 13.18
N HIS A 106 -1.62 2.59 14.18
CA HIS A 106 -2.25 3.63 14.97
C HIS A 106 -1.22 4.59 15.60
N THR A 107 -0.08 4.07 16.08
CA THR A 107 1.01 4.89 16.61
C THR A 107 2.36 4.36 16.16
N LEU A 108 3.23 5.27 15.70
CA LEU A 108 4.64 4.99 15.41
C LEU A 108 5.51 6.15 15.92
N SER A 109 6.12 6.00 17.09
CA SER A 109 6.76 7.12 17.80
C SER A 109 8.26 6.93 18.05
N LYS A 110 8.83 5.77 17.71
CA LYS A 110 10.24 5.47 17.87
C LYS A 110 10.88 5.08 16.55
N VAL A 111 12.15 5.43 16.36
CA VAL A 111 12.91 5.11 15.14
C VAL A 111 13.04 3.60 14.98
N GLU A 112 13.23 2.88 16.08
CA GLU A 112 13.35 1.42 16.09
C GLU A 112 12.06 0.75 15.61
N GLN A 113 10.89 1.30 15.98
CA GLN A 113 9.60 0.82 15.47
C GLN A 113 9.47 1.06 13.96
N ALA A 114 9.94 2.22 13.47
CA ALA A 114 9.93 2.50 12.03
C ALA A 114 10.85 1.55 11.25
N ILE A 115 12.03 1.25 11.80
CA ILE A 115 12.97 0.28 11.21
C ILE A 115 12.33 -1.10 11.15
N ASP A 116 11.75 -1.58 12.25
CA ASP A 116 11.03 -2.86 12.32
C ASP A 116 9.92 -2.95 11.25
N LYS A 117 9.15 -1.88 11.07
CA LYS A 117 8.08 -1.84 10.05
C LYS A 117 8.61 -1.77 8.63
N PHE A 118 9.74 -1.11 8.40
CA PHE A 118 10.38 -1.12 7.09
C PHE A 118 10.92 -2.50 6.73
N GLU A 119 11.51 -3.22 7.69
CA GLU A 119 11.97 -4.60 7.49
C GLU A 119 10.79 -5.55 7.23
N GLN A 120 9.68 -5.38 7.95
CA GLN A 120 8.44 -6.13 7.70
C GLN A 120 7.88 -5.90 6.30
N LEU A 121 7.78 -4.63 5.86
CA LEU A 121 7.32 -4.29 4.51
C LEU A 121 8.27 -4.80 3.43
N GLU A 122 9.59 -4.69 3.64
CA GLU A 122 10.60 -5.19 2.69
C GLU A 122 10.48 -6.72 2.53
N ASN A 123 10.33 -7.47 3.62
CA ASN A 123 10.08 -8.91 3.57
C ASN A 123 8.76 -9.24 2.83
N SER A 124 7.69 -8.48 3.09
CA SER A 124 6.40 -8.68 2.40
C SER A 124 6.51 -8.39 0.90
N ILE A 125 7.24 -7.33 0.52
CA ILE A 125 7.56 -7.01 -0.87
C ILE A 125 8.33 -8.17 -1.52
N GLU A 126 9.37 -8.70 -0.87
CA GLU A 126 10.12 -9.86 -1.40
C GLU A 126 9.23 -11.09 -1.60
N GLN A 127 8.35 -11.41 -0.65
CA GLN A 127 7.41 -12.53 -0.76
C GLN A 127 6.42 -12.32 -1.91
N VAL A 128 5.84 -11.12 -2.05
CA VAL A 128 4.94 -10.79 -3.16
C VAL A 128 5.66 -10.87 -4.50
N MET A 129 6.87 -10.29 -4.59
CA MET A 129 7.63 -10.26 -5.84
C MET A 129 8.11 -11.65 -6.28
N SER A 130 8.51 -12.51 -5.34
CA SER A 130 8.92 -13.89 -5.66
C SER A 130 7.76 -14.76 -6.14
N ARG A 131 6.53 -14.47 -5.67
CA ARG A 131 5.30 -15.15 -6.12
C ARG A 131 4.59 -14.45 -7.26
N LEU A 132 5.07 -13.28 -7.67
CA LEU A 132 4.38 -12.44 -8.64
C LEU A 132 4.10 -13.23 -9.92
N GLN A 133 5.09 -14.02 -10.36
CA GLN A 133 5.02 -14.79 -11.59
C GLN A 133 4.16 -16.06 -11.51
N THR A 134 3.82 -16.56 -10.33
CA THR A 134 3.06 -17.83 -10.16
C THR A 134 1.63 -17.60 -9.70
N ASP A 135 1.44 -16.81 -8.63
CA ASP A 135 0.14 -16.71 -7.93
C ASP A 135 -0.55 -15.37 -8.16
N VAL A 136 0.21 -14.33 -8.52
CA VAL A 136 -0.29 -12.96 -8.61
C VAL A 136 -0.62 -12.56 -10.05
N ILE A 137 0.17 -13.03 -11.04
CA ILE A 137 -0.14 -12.83 -12.47
C ILE A 137 -1.34 -13.67 -12.92
N SER A 138 -1.65 -14.79 -12.25
CA SER A 138 -2.83 -15.61 -12.55
C SER A 138 -4.14 -15.04 -11.97
N SER A 139 -4.08 -13.90 -11.28
CA SER A 139 -5.25 -13.19 -10.75
C SER A 139 -6.06 -12.54 -11.88
N SER A 140 -7.29 -13.02 -12.06
CA SER A 140 -8.27 -12.43 -12.99
C SER A 140 -8.71 -11.02 -12.57
N LEU A 141 -8.51 -10.66 -11.30
CA LEU A 141 -8.81 -9.33 -10.79
C LEU A 141 -7.70 -8.35 -11.14
N PHE A 142 -6.44 -8.76 -11.08
CA PHE A 142 -5.31 -7.86 -11.32
C PHE A 142 -5.31 -7.35 -12.76
N GLU A 143 -5.64 -8.20 -13.73
CA GLU A 143 -5.82 -7.80 -15.12
C GLU A 143 -6.88 -6.69 -15.30
N LYS A 144 -7.90 -6.66 -14.44
CA LYS A 144 -8.95 -5.63 -14.48
C LYS A 144 -8.49 -4.28 -13.93
N ALA A 145 -7.55 -4.28 -12.98
CA ALA A 145 -6.94 -3.05 -12.46
C ALA A 145 -5.74 -2.60 -13.30
N CYS A 146 -4.98 -3.53 -13.88
CA CYS A 146 -3.86 -3.23 -14.76
C CYS A 146 -3.60 -4.34 -15.79
N TRP A 147 -3.75 -4.01 -17.07
CA TRP A 147 -3.65 -4.97 -18.19
C TRP A 147 -2.20 -5.26 -18.62
N GLN A 148 -1.19 -4.51 -18.13
CA GLN A 148 0.22 -4.69 -18.55
C GLN A 148 1.14 -5.12 -17.39
N PRO A 149 1.08 -6.39 -16.94
CA PRO A 149 1.82 -6.86 -15.77
C PRO A 149 3.34 -6.98 -15.97
N ASP A 150 3.85 -6.82 -17.19
CA ASP A 150 5.23 -7.18 -17.56
C ASP A 150 6.30 -6.52 -16.67
N LYS A 151 6.01 -5.36 -16.07
CA LYS A 151 6.85 -4.71 -15.05
C LYS A 151 6.02 -3.92 -14.03
N TYR A 152 5.38 -4.59 -13.08
CA TYR A 152 4.85 -3.89 -11.92
C TYR A 152 5.94 -3.10 -11.19
N LYS A 153 5.70 -1.82 -10.96
CA LYS A 153 6.44 -1.01 -9.99
C LYS A 153 5.90 -1.33 -8.60
N ILE A 154 6.77 -1.43 -7.59
CA ILE A 154 6.35 -1.75 -6.23
C ILE A 154 6.70 -0.64 -5.24
N ALA A 155 5.83 -0.42 -4.26
CA ALA A 155 6.10 0.46 -3.13
C ALA A 155 5.48 -0.09 -1.84
N GLY A 156 6.02 0.35 -0.70
CA GLY A 156 5.51 0.06 0.63
C GLY A 156 5.09 1.34 1.34
N PHE A 157 4.01 1.27 2.11
CA PHE A 157 3.55 2.39 2.93
C PHE A 157 3.32 1.95 4.36
N VAL A 158 3.86 2.70 5.31
CA VAL A 158 3.40 2.67 6.71
C VAL A 158 2.52 3.88 6.92
N ILE A 159 1.21 3.67 7.03
CA ILE A 159 0.26 4.74 7.29
C ILE A 159 0.04 4.83 8.79
N ALA A 160 0.63 5.86 9.40
CA ALA A 160 0.61 6.05 10.84
C ALA A 160 0.18 7.47 11.23
N PRO A 161 -0.95 7.63 11.94
CA PRO A 161 -1.47 8.95 12.21
C PRO A 161 -0.78 9.61 13.43
N ALA A 162 -0.41 8.85 14.46
CA ALA A 162 0.27 9.36 15.64
C ALA A 162 1.75 9.01 15.71
N GLY A 163 2.53 9.88 16.37
CA GLY A 163 3.93 9.62 16.72
C GLY A 163 4.94 9.94 15.61
N VAL A 164 4.55 9.93 14.33
CA VAL A 164 5.50 10.05 13.20
C VAL A 164 6.39 11.30 13.27
N ARG A 165 5.92 12.39 13.89
CA ARG A 165 6.70 13.63 14.07
C ARG A 165 8.00 13.45 14.85
N SER A 166 8.09 12.46 15.75
CA SER A 166 9.34 12.16 16.48
C SER A 166 10.38 11.44 15.61
N ILE A 167 9.99 10.87 14.48
CA ILE A 167 10.89 10.19 13.55
C ILE A 167 11.47 11.24 12.57
N PRO A 168 12.81 11.37 12.45
CA PRO A 168 13.44 12.30 11.51
C PRO A 168 12.98 12.08 10.08
N LEU A 169 12.75 13.17 9.32
CA LEU A 169 12.28 13.10 7.92
C LEU A 169 13.14 12.17 7.04
N LYS A 170 14.46 12.23 7.21
CA LYS A 170 15.43 11.39 6.48
C LYS A 170 15.27 9.87 6.75
N GLN A 171 14.60 9.50 7.84
CA GLN A 171 14.33 8.12 8.24
C GLN A 171 12.88 7.68 7.94
N ARG A 172 12.05 8.57 7.37
CA ARG A 172 10.66 8.24 6.97
C ARG A 172 10.55 7.62 5.59
N THR A 173 11.66 7.49 4.87
CA THR A 173 11.69 6.89 3.54
C THR A 173 12.88 5.94 3.45
N ARG A 174 12.66 4.75 2.90
CA ARG A 174 13.70 3.78 2.54
C ARG A 174 13.55 3.43 1.07
N ARG A 175 14.65 3.39 0.32
CA ARG A 175 14.67 2.89 -1.06
C ARG A 175 15.17 1.46 -1.05
N ILE A 176 14.51 0.59 -1.80
CA ILE A 176 14.89 -0.80 -1.99
C ILE A 176 15.39 -0.94 -3.43
N VAL A 177 16.57 -1.52 -3.59
CA VAL A 177 17.11 -1.89 -4.90
C VAL A 177 17.52 -3.35 -4.81
N LYS A 178 16.81 -4.20 -5.54
CA LYS A 178 17.11 -5.62 -5.71
C LYS A 178 17.28 -5.91 -7.20
N ASP A 179 17.85 -7.06 -7.54
CA ASP A 179 18.18 -7.40 -8.93
C ASP A 179 16.96 -7.42 -9.85
N ASN A 180 15.79 -7.79 -9.30
CA ASN A 180 14.54 -7.98 -10.04
C ASN A 180 13.49 -6.88 -9.81
N TYR A 181 13.67 -5.99 -8.84
CA TYR A 181 12.73 -4.88 -8.62
C TYR A 181 13.37 -3.70 -7.89
N LYS A 182 12.74 -2.54 -8.04
CA LYS A 182 13.03 -1.34 -7.26
C LYS A 182 11.76 -0.96 -6.50
N GLY A 183 11.94 -0.53 -5.26
CA GLY A 183 10.84 -0.11 -4.42
C GLY A 183 11.17 1.08 -3.55
N ILE A 184 10.13 1.65 -2.98
CA ILE A 184 10.22 2.72 -1.99
C ILE A 184 9.27 2.40 -0.85
N ILE A 185 9.77 2.44 0.38
CA ILE A 185 8.95 2.36 1.58
C ILE A 185 8.85 3.75 2.18
N LYS A 186 7.64 4.20 2.54
CA LYS A 186 7.41 5.53 3.10
C LYS A 186 6.48 5.50 4.30
N ILE A 187 6.78 6.30 5.32
CA ILE A 187 5.86 6.58 6.44
C ILE A 187 5.00 7.79 6.08
N MET A 188 3.69 7.57 6.04
CA MET A 188 2.70 8.62 5.83
C MET A 188 2.17 9.11 7.19
N PRO A 189 2.32 10.40 7.52
CA PRO A 189 1.81 10.95 8.77
C PRO A 189 0.32 11.33 8.64
N HIS A 190 -0.38 11.58 9.77
CA HIS A 190 -1.82 11.88 9.77
C HIS A 190 -2.25 13.04 8.87
N GLU A 191 -1.37 14.02 8.63
CA GLU A 191 -1.71 15.17 7.79
C GLU A 191 -1.99 14.76 6.33
N ARG A 192 -1.57 13.56 5.93
CA ARG A 192 -1.82 12.94 4.62
C ARG A 192 -3.06 12.07 4.56
N VAL A 193 -3.69 11.81 5.70
CA VAL A 193 -4.92 10.99 5.81
C VAL A 193 -6.00 11.84 6.47
N LYS A 194 -6.25 13.02 5.89
CA LYS A 194 -7.28 13.94 6.38
C LYS A 194 -8.64 13.27 6.27
N GLU A 195 -9.49 13.47 7.28
CA GLU A 195 -10.83 12.88 7.32
C GLU A 195 -10.83 11.35 7.17
N CYS A 196 -9.72 10.70 7.52
CA CYS A 196 -9.55 9.25 7.44
C CYS A 196 -9.68 8.71 6.02
N LYS A 197 -9.38 9.55 5.02
CA LYS A 197 -9.51 9.23 3.62
C LYS A 197 -8.18 9.43 2.90
N ILE A 198 -7.91 8.57 1.94
CA ILE A 198 -6.80 8.69 1.01
C ILE A 198 -7.25 8.21 -0.38
N THR A 199 -6.76 8.83 -1.43
CA THR A 199 -7.02 8.38 -2.80
C THR A 199 -5.82 7.64 -3.39
N TRP A 200 -6.07 6.90 -4.48
CA TRP A 200 -5.01 6.26 -5.26
C TRP A 200 -3.98 7.27 -5.79
N THR A 201 -4.45 8.37 -6.39
CA THR A 201 -3.57 9.44 -6.87
C THR A 201 -2.75 10.06 -5.73
N GLU A 202 -3.31 10.22 -4.53
CA GLU A 202 -2.56 10.68 -3.36
C GLU A 202 -1.44 9.71 -2.95
N LEU A 203 -1.71 8.40 -2.95
CA LEU A 203 -0.69 7.37 -2.68
C LEU A 203 0.42 7.41 -3.72
N LEU A 204 0.09 7.47 -5.01
CA LEU A 204 1.09 7.51 -6.08
C LEU A 204 1.95 8.78 -6.03
N ASN A 205 1.36 9.94 -5.74
CA ASN A 205 2.09 11.21 -5.60
C ASN A 205 3.17 11.18 -4.50
N GLU A 206 3.08 10.25 -3.56
CA GLU A 206 4.09 10.10 -2.51
C GLU A 206 5.36 9.37 -2.99
N ILE A 207 5.28 8.65 -4.11
CA ILE A 207 6.35 7.77 -4.64
C ILE A 207 6.77 8.11 -6.07
N VAL A 208 5.87 8.67 -6.89
CA VAL A 208 6.16 9.18 -8.22
C VAL A 208 6.60 10.64 -8.08
N PRO A 209 7.84 10.98 -8.45
CA PRO A 209 8.26 12.37 -8.46
C PRO A 209 7.40 13.13 -9.48
N LYS A 210 6.73 14.21 -9.06
CA LYS A 210 6.09 15.11 -10.02
C LYS A 210 7.16 15.60 -11.00
N CYS A 211 6.95 15.34 -12.29
CA CYS A 211 7.67 16.04 -13.34
C CYS A 211 7.34 17.52 -13.18
N ASP A 212 8.26 18.29 -12.60
CA ASP A 212 8.12 19.74 -12.50
C ASP A 212 8.38 20.34 -13.89
N PRO A 213 7.35 20.78 -14.64
CA PRO A 213 7.54 21.28 -16.00
C PRO A 213 8.35 22.59 -16.02
N HIS A 214 8.59 23.21 -14.86
CA HIS A 214 9.35 24.45 -14.74
C HIS A 214 10.86 24.26 -14.52
N ARG A 215 11.35 23.03 -14.33
CA ARG A 215 12.79 22.78 -14.11
C ARG A 215 13.64 22.72 -15.38
N PHE A 216 13.03 22.83 -16.57
CA PHE A 216 13.71 22.86 -17.88
C PHE A 216 13.82 24.26 -18.50
N LYS A 217 13.79 25.34 -17.70
CA LYS A 217 14.17 26.67 -18.18
C LYS A 217 15.49 27.11 -17.55
N GLY A 218 16.56 26.96 -18.32
CA GLY A 218 17.77 27.76 -18.11
C GLY A 218 19.07 26.98 -18.14
N HIS A 219 19.53 26.60 -19.35
CA HIS A 219 20.91 26.80 -19.81
C HIS A 219 21.01 26.41 -21.28
N ARG A 220 20.33 27.14 -22.17
CA ARG A 220 20.87 27.36 -23.51
C ARG A 220 21.70 28.64 -23.43
N LYS A 221 23.01 28.48 -23.25
CA LYS A 221 23.95 29.51 -23.70
C LYS A 221 23.78 29.57 -25.23
N GLN A 222 23.23 30.69 -25.70
CA GLN A 222 23.26 31.04 -27.12
C GLN A 222 24.69 31.44 -27.51
N PRO A 223 25.05 31.26 -28.79
CA PRO A 223 26.43 31.22 -29.28
C PRO A 223 27.21 32.52 -29.12
#